data_AF-A0A932D4V2-F1
#
_entry.id   AF-A0A932D4V2-F1
#
_cell.length_a   1.000
_cell.length_b   1.000
_cell.length_c   1.000
_cell.angle_alpha   90.00
_cell.angle_beta   90.00
_cell.angle_gamma   90.00
#
_symmetry.space_group_name_H-M   'P 1'
#
loop_
_entity.id
_entity.type
_entity.pdbx_description
1 polymer ?
#
loop_
_entity_poly.entity_id
_entity_poly.type
_entity_poly.pdbx_seq_one_letter_code
_entity_poly.pdbx_strand_id
1 'polypeptide(L)'
;MYFYDAPPANGLLKNPIDGSTLNLATTPHFRQYTSLIDALEMKPNFAVRRGEVVVHGWKLGSQAFDAMLKAPRAPTGQDIVPNIEQKGVDLRIGLDIARLALREMVEIIVVVTGDSDLVPAFRFARREGVRVYLDHLGHGVRRDLKAHADIVL
;
A
#
# COMPACT_ATOMS: atom_id res chain seq x y z
N MET A 1 2.85 14.52 -10.61
CA MET A 1 3.16 13.24 -9.95
C MET A 1 1.98 12.86 -9.09
N TYR A 2 1.46 11.64 -9.25
CA TYR A 2 0.43 11.11 -8.36
C TYR A 2 1.10 10.21 -7.34
N PHE A 3 0.79 10.42 -6.06
CA PHE A 3 1.28 9.61 -4.95
C PHE A 3 0.07 8.93 -4.29
N TYR A 4 0.11 7.61 -4.14
CA TYR A 4 -1.04 6.83 -3.71
C TYR A 4 -0.72 6.11 -2.41
N ASP A 5 -1.63 6.25 -1.45
CA ASP A 5 -1.40 5.74 -0.11
C ASP A 5 -2.66 5.72 0.73
N ALA A 6 -2.71 4.97 1.83
CA ALA A 6 -3.75 5.12 2.84
C ALA A 6 -3.27 6.01 4.00
N PRO A 7 -4.17 6.75 4.68
CA PRO A 7 -3.78 7.46 5.89
C PRO A 7 -3.29 6.48 6.98
N PRO A 8 -2.42 6.92 7.91
CA PRO A 8 -1.99 6.06 9.00
C PRO A 8 -3.19 5.71 9.89
N ALA A 9 -3.26 4.47 10.34
CA ALA A 9 -4.35 4.01 11.20
C ALA A 9 -4.38 4.82 12.51
N ASN A 10 -5.59 5.17 12.95
CA ASN A 10 -5.82 5.89 14.19
C ASN A 10 -6.74 5.09 15.13
N GLY A 11 -6.89 5.57 16.36
CA GLY A 11 -7.78 4.98 17.35
C GLY A 11 -7.07 4.23 18.48
N LEU A 12 -7.89 3.82 19.45
CA LEU A 12 -7.48 3.07 20.62
C LEU A 12 -7.86 1.60 20.44
N LEU A 13 -6.89 0.72 20.57
CA LEU A 13 -7.09 -0.73 20.53
C LEU A 13 -6.80 -1.32 21.90
N LYS A 14 -7.79 -2.00 22.48
CA LYS A 14 -7.61 -2.78 23.69
C LYS A 14 -7.17 -4.19 23.32
N ASN A 15 -6.04 -4.63 23.85
CA ASN A 15 -5.51 -5.97 23.69
C ASN A 15 -6.47 -6.97 24.39
N PRO A 16 -7.04 -7.94 23.66
CA PRO A 16 -8.00 -8.89 24.23
C PRO A 16 -7.40 -9.92 25.20
N ILE A 17 -6.06 -10.08 25.23
CA ILE A 17 -5.39 -11.10 26.06
C ILE A 17 -4.96 -10.50 27.40
N ASP A 18 -4.26 -9.36 27.38
CA ASP A 18 -3.70 -8.75 28.59
C ASP A 18 -4.44 -7.46 29.05
N GLY A 19 -5.40 -6.97 28.25
CA GLY A 19 -6.18 -5.79 28.56
C GLY A 19 -5.45 -4.46 28.36
N SER A 20 -4.18 -4.47 27.94
CA SER A 20 -3.40 -3.26 27.64
C SER A 20 -4.05 -2.45 26.51
N THR A 21 -3.82 -1.14 26.49
CA THR A 21 -4.38 -0.26 25.46
C THR A 21 -3.26 0.31 24.59
N LEU A 22 -3.37 0.09 23.27
CA LEU A 22 -2.49 0.67 22.27
C LEU A 22 -3.19 1.86 21.61
N ASN A 23 -2.57 3.04 21.69
CA ASN A 23 -3.02 4.21 20.95
C ASN A 23 -2.22 4.36 19.65
N LEU A 24 -2.86 4.02 18.53
CA LEU A 24 -2.23 4.04 17.20
C LEU A 24 -1.75 5.45 16.81
N ALA A 25 -2.46 6.50 17.22
CA ALA A 25 -2.12 7.89 16.91
C ALA A 25 -0.86 8.39 17.62
N THR A 26 -0.45 7.73 18.71
CA THR A 26 0.76 8.12 19.47
C THR A 26 2.03 7.42 19.00
N THR A 27 1.91 6.47 18.06
CA THR A 27 3.05 5.72 17.56
C THR A 27 4.01 6.62 16.78
N PRO A 28 5.34 6.38 16.83
CA PRO A 28 6.30 7.09 15.99
C PRO A 28 5.95 7.01 14.50
N HIS A 29 5.47 5.84 14.07
CA HIS A 29 5.02 5.58 12.71
C HIS A 29 3.91 6.55 12.28
N PHE A 30 2.87 6.73 13.10
CA PHE A 30 1.77 7.66 12.80
C PHE A 30 2.28 9.09 12.54
N ARG A 31 3.19 9.58 13.39
CA ARG A 31 3.74 10.94 13.26
C ARG A 31 4.61 11.10 12.02
N GLN A 32 5.52 10.17 11.78
CA GLN A 32 6.41 10.20 10.62
C GLN A 32 5.63 10.16 9.31
N TYR A 33 4.63 9.28 9.24
CA TYR A 33 3.82 9.13 8.04
C TYR A 33 2.94 10.33 7.76
N THR A 34 2.26 10.84 8.79
CA THR A 34 1.45 12.06 8.67
C THR A 34 2.31 13.22 8.16
N SER A 35 3.50 13.41 8.75
CA SER A 35 4.42 14.47 8.32
C SER A 35 4.90 14.29 6.88
N LEU A 36 5.10 13.05 6.40
CA LEU A 36 5.48 12.78 5.02
C LEU A 36 4.34 13.15 4.06
N ILE A 37 3.12 12.67 4.34
CA ILE A 37 1.96 12.92 3.50
C ILE A 37 1.66 14.42 3.42
N ASP A 38 1.66 15.12 4.56
CA ASP A 38 1.42 16.56 4.62
C ASP A 38 2.47 17.34 3.82
N ALA A 39 3.75 16.92 3.89
CA ALA A 39 4.82 17.54 3.10
C ALA A 39 4.67 17.28 1.60
N LEU A 40 4.20 16.09 1.19
CA LEU A 40 3.96 15.75 -0.21
C LEU A 40 2.76 16.50 -0.80
N GLU A 41 1.69 16.69 -0.02
CA GLU A 41 0.50 17.44 -0.43
C GLU A 41 0.81 18.91 -0.73
N MET A 42 1.73 19.50 0.02
CA MET A 42 2.14 20.89 -0.16
C MET A 42 3.22 21.08 -1.24
N LYS A 43 3.72 19.98 -1.83
CA LYS A 43 4.78 20.05 -2.84
C LYS A 43 4.19 20.41 -4.22
N PRO A 44 4.80 21.34 -4.97
CA PRO A 44 4.35 21.65 -6.33
C PRO A 44 4.35 20.40 -7.23
N ASN A 45 3.33 20.29 -8.08
CA ASN A 45 3.14 19.19 -9.03
C ASN A 45 2.94 17.80 -8.39
N PHE A 46 2.61 17.73 -7.10
CA PHE A 46 2.15 16.51 -6.44
C PHE A 46 0.63 16.54 -6.26
N ALA A 47 0.01 15.39 -6.41
CA ALA A 47 -1.34 15.15 -5.93
C ALA A 47 -1.33 13.84 -5.15
N VAL A 48 -1.57 13.93 -3.84
CA VAL A 48 -1.73 12.74 -2.99
C VAL A 48 -3.15 12.21 -3.14
N ARG A 49 -3.26 10.91 -3.40
CA ARG A 49 -4.53 10.22 -3.67
C ARG A 49 -4.71 9.16 -2.60
N ARG A 50 -5.46 9.55 -1.57
CA ARG A 50 -5.64 8.73 -0.37
C ARG A 50 -6.63 7.59 -0.63
N GLY A 51 -6.25 6.36 -0.29
CA GLY A 51 -7.16 5.25 -0.06
C GLY A 51 -7.79 5.35 1.33
N GLU A 52 -8.21 4.21 1.85
CA GLU A 52 -8.82 4.09 3.17
C GLU A 52 -8.01 3.14 4.04
N VAL A 53 -8.08 3.34 5.35
CA VAL A 53 -7.51 2.43 6.34
C VAL A 53 -8.64 1.89 7.21
N VAL A 54 -8.69 0.58 7.38
CA VAL A 54 -9.68 -0.11 8.21
C VAL A 54 -8.95 -0.88 9.29
N VAL A 55 -9.41 -0.71 10.53
CA VAL A 55 -8.85 -1.39 11.70
C VAL A 55 -9.82 -2.46 12.16
N HIS A 56 -9.46 -3.73 11.95
CA HIS A 56 -10.28 -4.90 12.29
C HIS A 56 -10.01 -5.44 13.70
N GLY A 57 -9.35 -4.66 14.55
CA GLY A 57 -8.93 -5.08 15.89
C GLY A 57 -7.55 -5.74 15.87
N TRP A 58 -7.48 -7.01 16.25
CA TRP A 58 -6.23 -7.74 16.45
C TRP A 58 -6.17 -9.01 15.62
N LYS A 59 -4.96 -9.40 15.21
CA LYS A 59 -4.66 -10.70 14.60
C LYS A 59 -3.41 -11.28 15.24
N LEU A 60 -3.22 -12.58 15.09
CA LEU A 60 -1.95 -13.21 15.46
C LEU A 60 -0.84 -12.70 14.52
N GLY A 61 0.29 -12.28 15.10
CA GLY A 61 1.46 -11.89 14.34
C GLY A 61 2.05 -13.08 13.59
N SER A 62 2.59 -12.85 12.39
CA SER A 62 3.19 -13.91 11.56
C SER A 62 4.30 -14.68 12.29
N GLN A 63 5.19 -13.95 12.99
CA GLN A 63 6.26 -14.57 13.77
C GLN A 63 5.73 -15.45 14.91
N ALA A 64 4.69 -15.01 15.61
CA ALA A 64 4.05 -15.80 16.67
C ALA A 64 3.34 -17.03 16.10
N PHE A 65 2.63 -16.87 14.97
CA PHE A 65 2.01 -17.98 14.24
C PHE A 65 3.05 -19.05 13.85
N ASP A 66 4.16 -18.65 13.21
CA ASP A 66 5.21 -19.57 12.79
C ASP A 66 5.88 -20.29 13.97
N ALA A 67 6.08 -19.59 15.10
CA ALA A 67 6.62 -20.18 16.31
C ALA A 67 5.66 -21.23 16.91
N MET A 68 4.36 -20.93 16.91
CA MET A 68 3.33 -21.83 17.44
C MET A 68 3.06 -23.05 16.55
N LEU A 69 3.26 -22.93 15.24
CA LEU A 69 3.24 -24.09 14.34
C LEU A 69 4.31 -25.13 14.71
N LYS A 70 5.46 -24.68 15.22
CA LYS A 70 6.57 -25.56 15.66
C LYS A 70 6.40 -26.05 17.09
N ALA A 71 5.92 -25.20 17.99
CA ALA A 71 5.73 -25.49 19.40
C ALA A 71 4.40 -24.90 19.89
N PRO A 72 3.31 -25.69 19.85
CA PRO A 72 1.99 -25.21 20.26
C PRO A 72 1.98 -24.72 21.71
N ARG A 73 1.46 -23.50 21.92
CA ARG A 73 1.26 -22.89 23.24
C ARG A 73 0.09 -21.90 23.17
N ALA A 74 -0.43 -21.50 24.32
CA ALA A 74 -1.41 -20.41 24.39
C ALA A 74 -0.79 -19.07 23.92
N PRO A 75 -1.54 -18.23 23.20
CA PRO A 75 -1.10 -16.88 22.85
C PRO A 75 -1.04 -15.96 24.06
N THR A 76 -0.05 -15.09 24.03
CA THR A 76 0.19 -14.02 24.99
C THR A 76 -0.12 -12.68 24.33
N GLY A 77 -0.26 -11.61 25.12
CA GLY A 77 -0.55 -10.27 24.60
C GLY A 77 0.45 -9.75 23.57
N GLN A 78 1.70 -10.22 23.60
CA GLN A 78 2.75 -9.84 22.66
C GLN A 78 2.69 -10.59 21.32
N ASP A 79 1.93 -11.68 21.26
CA ASP A 79 1.82 -12.50 20.05
C ASP A 79 0.83 -11.92 19.04
N ILE A 80 -0.03 -11.01 19.47
CA ILE A 80 -1.02 -10.37 18.62
C ILE A 80 -0.57 -8.97 18.20
N VAL A 81 -0.96 -8.59 16.99
CA VAL A 81 -0.67 -7.28 16.41
C VAL A 81 -1.97 -6.66 15.89
N PRO A 82 -2.05 -5.32 15.77
CA PRO A 82 -3.18 -4.67 15.13
C PRO A 82 -3.45 -5.23 13.74
N ASN A 83 -4.70 -5.58 13.46
CA ASN A 83 -5.14 -5.99 12.13
C ASN A 83 -5.57 -4.76 11.33
N ILE A 84 -4.59 -4.12 10.70
CA ILE A 84 -4.78 -2.91 9.89
C ILE A 84 -4.77 -3.32 8.42
N GLU A 85 -5.77 -2.91 7.67
CA GLU A 85 -5.93 -3.15 6.25
C GLU A 85 -6.04 -1.82 5.50
N GLN A 86 -5.27 -1.66 4.42
CA GLN A 86 -5.39 -0.53 3.51
C GLN A 86 -6.28 -0.94 2.34
N LYS A 87 -7.21 -0.07 1.93
CA LYS A 87 -8.19 -0.34 0.88
C LYS A 87 -8.22 0.74 -0.18
N GLY A 88 -8.51 0.32 -1.41
CA GLY A 88 -8.87 1.21 -2.52
C GLY A 88 -7.71 1.97 -3.15
N VAL A 89 -6.47 1.74 -2.73
CA VAL A 89 -5.27 2.33 -3.34
C VAL A 89 -5.11 1.82 -4.78
N ASP A 90 -5.13 0.51 -4.99
CA ASP A 90 -4.90 -0.11 -6.31
C ASP A 90 -5.98 0.26 -7.31
N LEU A 91 -7.24 0.30 -6.85
CA LEU A 91 -8.37 0.70 -7.67
C LEU A 91 -8.25 2.17 -8.12
N ARG A 92 -7.76 3.06 -7.25
CA ARG A 92 -7.53 4.48 -7.59
C ARG A 92 -6.42 4.63 -8.62
N ILE A 93 -5.29 3.91 -8.44
CA ILE A 93 -4.20 3.89 -9.40
C ILE A 93 -4.71 3.41 -10.77
N GLY A 94 -5.40 2.27 -10.78
CA GLY A 94 -5.95 1.69 -12.00
C GLY A 94 -6.91 2.62 -12.73
N LEU A 95 -7.81 3.30 -12.00
CA LEU A 95 -8.77 4.24 -12.59
C LEU A 95 -8.08 5.47 -13.18
N ASP A 96 -7.04 5.99 -12.53
CA ASP A 96 -6.29 7.12 -13.07
C ASP A 96 -5.47 6.74 -14.30
N ILE A 97 -4.81 5.59 -14.29
CA ILE A 97 -4.12 5.05 -15.47
C ILE A 97 -5.12 4.90 -16.63
N ALA A 98 -6.27 4.30 -16.36
CA ALA A 98 -7.32 4.12 -17.37
C ALA A 98 -7.82 5.46 -17.92
N ARG A 99 -8.08 6.44 -17.03
CA ARG A 99 -8.52 7.79 -17.43
C ARG A 99 -7.47 8.50 -18.30
N LEU A 100 -6.20 8.44 -17.91
CA LEU A 100 -5.11 9.08 -18.65
C LEU A 100 -4.95 8.47 -20.04
N ALA A 101 -5.08 7.14 -20.14
CA ALA A 101 -4.98 6.42 -21.40
C ALA A 101 -6.19 6.65 -22.31
N LEU A 102 -7.42 6.48 -21.81
CA LEU A 102 -8.64 6.64 -22.60
C LEU A 102 -8.86 8.06 -23.15
N ARG A 103 -8.29 9.06 -22.48
CA ARG A 103 -8.37 10.46 -22.90
C ARG A 103 -7.15 10.91 -23.70
N GLU A 104 -6.24 9.99 -24.01
CA GLU A 104 -5.01 10.25 -24.75
C GLU A 104 -4.21 11.42 -24.17
N MET A 105 -4.24 11.58 -22.84
CA MET A 105 -3.64 12.73 -22.16
C MET A 105 -2.11 12.62 -22.06
N VAL A 106 -1.57 11.42 -22.26
CA VAL A 106 -0.15 11.09 -22.08
C VAL A 106 0.26 10.01 -23.08
N GLU A 107 1.52 10.05 -23.51
CA GLU A 107 2.13 8.99 -24.33
C GLU A 107 2.84 7.92 -23.49
N ILE A 108 3.27 8.28 -22.28
CA ILE A 108 4.02 7.44 -21.36
C ILE A 108 3.49 7.64 -19.94
N ILE A 109 3.29 6.53 -19.23
CA ILE A 109 3.05 6.51 -17.79
C ILE A 109 4.23 5.80 -17.12
N VAL A 110 4.90 6.49 -16.20
CA VAL A 110 5.89 5.89 -15.31
C VAL A 110 5.19 5.50 -14.01
N VAL A 111 5.26 4.22 -13.65
CA VAL A 111 4.68 3.68 -12.43
C VAL A 111 5.80 3.18 -11.53
N VAL A 112 5.87 3.76 -10.33
CA VAL A 112 6.80 3.32 -9.27
C VAL A 112 6.05 2.38 -8.36
N THR A 113 6.26 1.07 -8.48
CA THR A 113 5.53 0.07 -7.70
C THR A 113 6.23 -1.28 -7.65
N GLY A 114 5.99 -2.02 -6.56
CA GLY A 114 6.29 -3.45 -6.47
C GLY A 114 5.07 -4.35 -6.63
N ASP A 115 3.87 -3.76 -6.77
CA ASP A 115 2.60 -4.46 -6.69
C ASP A 115 2.19 -5.06 -8.03
N SER A 116 1.98 -6.38 -8.03
CA SER A 116 1.56 -7.13 -9.22
C SER A 116 0.06 -7.03 -9.48
N ASP A 117 -0.73 -6.56 -8.52
CA ASP A 117 -2.18 -6.38 -8.68
C ASP A 117 -2.51 -5.24 -9.67
N LEU A 118 -1.51 -4.43 -10.05
CA LEU A 118 -1.62 -3.36 -11.07
C LEU A 118 -1.44 -3.86 -12.52
N VAL A 119 -1.07 -5.12 -12.74
CA VAL A 119 -0.92 -5.71 -14.09
C VAL A 119 -2.13 -5.48 -15.01
N PRO A 120 -3.40 -5.62 -14.56
CA PRO A 120 -4.56 -5.31 -15.39
C PRO A 120 -4.59 -3.87 -15.90
N ALA A 121 -4.19 -2.90 -15.06
CA ALA A 121 -4.13 -1.48 -15.45
C ALA A 121 -3.02 -1.23 -16.48
N PHE A 122 -1.86 -1.89 -16.35
CA PHE A 122 -0.76 -1.76 -17.31
C PHE A 122 -1.17 -2.31 -18.68
N ARG A 123 -1.80 -3.49 -18.68
CA ARG A 123 -2.32 -4.11 -19.90
C ARG A 123 -3.37 -3.23 -20.58
N PHE A 124 -4.23 -2.59 -19.78
CA PHE A 124 -5.23 -1.67 -20.30
C PHE A 124 -4.56 -0.47 -20.98
N ALA A 125 -3.68 0.25 -20.29
CA ALA A 125 -3.00 1.42 -20.83
C ALA A 125 -2.25 1.11 -22.14
N ARG A 126 -1.54 -0.02 -22.20
CA ARG A 126 -0.79 -0.45 -23.40
C ARG A 126 -1.69 -0.78 -24.58
N ARG A 127 -2.90 -1.29 -24.35
CA ARG A 127 -3.89 -1.54 -25.41
C ARG A 127 -4.45 -0.24 -25.99
N GLU A 128 -4.54 0.81 -25.17
CA GLU A 128 -4.89 2.16 -25.58
C GLU A 128 -3.69 2.95 -26.15
N GLY A 129 -2.57 2.29 -26.45
CA GLY A 129 -1.40 2.91 -27.09
C GLY A 129 -0.46 3.68 -26.15
N VAL A 130 -0.71 3.67 -24.83
CA VAL A 130 0.16 4.33 -23.85
C VAL A 130 1.29 3.41 -23.41
N ARG A 131 2.53 3.90 -23.45
CA ARG A 131 3.69 3.15 -22.96
C ARG A 131 3.74 3.15 -21.43
N VAL A 132 4.03 2.00 -20.84
CA VAL A 132 4.14 1.86 -19.38
C VAL A 132 5.57 1.57 -18.99
N TYR A 133 6.18 2.46 -18.20
CA TYR A 133 7.51 2.28 -17.63
C TYR A 133 7.37 1.92 -16.15
N LEU A 134 8.10 0.91 -15.71
CA LEU A 134 8.08 0.41 -14.34
C LEU A 134 9.39 0.75 -13.65
N ASP A 135 9.32 1.42 -12.52
CA ASP A 135 10.42 1.51 -11.56
C ASP A 135 10.02 0.73 -10.30
N HIS A 136 10.86 -0.21 -9.87
CA HIS A 136 10.61 -1.03 -8.69
C HIS A 136 11.57 -0.71 -7.53
N LEU A 137 12.30 0.41 -7.62
CA LEU A 137 13.24 0.92 -6.60
C LEU A 137 14.27 -0.13 -6.15
N GLY A 138 14.71 -0.99 -7.07
CA GLY A 138 15.67 -2.06 -6.78
C GLY A 138 15.09 -3.28 -6.03
N HIS A 139 13.80 -3.30 -5.71
CA HIS A 139 13.16 -4.45 -5.06
C HIS A 139 12.90 -5.64 -6.02
N GLY A 140 12.90 -6.86 -5.47
CA GLY A 140 12.50 -8.05 -6.23
C GLY A 140 10.98 -8.04 -6.47
N VAL A 141 10.57 -7.99 -7.73
CA VAL A 141 9.14 -8.05 -8.12
C VAL A 141 8.83 -9.28 -8.96
N ARG A 142 7.55 -9.69 -9.01
CA ARG A 142 7.12 -10.85 -9.80
C ARG A 142 7.44 -10.63 -11.28
N ARG A 143 7.81 -11.71 -11.97
CA ARG A 143 8.08 -11.69 -13.42
C ARG A 143 6.92 -11.10 -14.22
N ASP A 144 5.70 -11.42 -13.81
CA ASP A 144 4.47 -10.99 -14.49
C ASP A 144 4.35 -9.45 -14.57
N LEU A 145 4.65 -8.76 -13.47
CA LEU A 145 4.66 -7.30 -13.43
C LEU A 145 5.65 -6.71 -14.44
N LYS A 146 6.87 -7.28 -14.51
CA LYS A 146 7.90 -6.84 -15.47
C LYS A 146 7.49 -7.10 -16.92
N ALA A 147 6.90 -8.26 -17.19
CA ALA A 147 6.48 -8.66 -18.53
C ALA A 147 5.38 -7.74 -19.11
N HIS A 148 4.65 -7.05 -18.24
CA HIS A 148 3.58 -6.13 -18.64
C HIS A 148 3.99 -4.66 -18.73
N ALA A 149 5.24 -4.31 -18.39
CA ALA A 149 5.84 -3.01 -18.70
C ALA A 149 6.54 -3.03 -20.06
N ASP A 150 6.67 -1.86 -20.69
CA ASP A 150 7.47 -1.69 -21.91
C ASP A 150 8.96 -1.45 -21.59
N ILE A 151 9.25 -0.74 -20.50
CA ILE A 151 10.60 -0.51 -19.97
C ILE A 151 10.58 -0.73 -18.45
N VAL A 152 11.63 -1.37 -17.93
CA VAL A 152 11.91 -1.41 -16.49
C VAL A 152 13.11 -0.51 -16.24
N LEU A 153 12.94 0.50 -15.39
CA LEU A 153 13.93 1.52 -15.03
C LEU A 153 14.87 1.05 -13.91
#